data_AF-A0A7V9S216-F1
#
_entry.id   AF-A0A7V9S216-F1
#
_cell.length_a   1.000
_cell.length_b   1.000
_cell.length_c   1.000
_cell.angle_alpha   90.00
_cell.angle_beta   90.00
_cell.angle_gamma   90.00
#
_symmetry.space_group_name_H-M   'P 1'
#
loop_
_entity.id
_entity.type
_entity.pdbx_description
1 polymer ?
#
loop_
_entity_poly.entity_id
_entity_poly.type
_entity_poly.pdbx_seq_one_letter_code
_entity_poly.pdbx_strand_id
1 'polypeptide(L)'
;DRELGRLIARLKRTGLYERALLVVLSDHGVSFKAGGWRRPVSAANVGDVAPTALFVKRPGERGGRIDDAPVRTIDVLPTIADVLDVPLRGPVDGRSAYTRPRPTRRRIDVMTDSGVRIEVDPESLEHAKSATLARKLALFGSGDQRPGLFGIGPHPELLGRRLRHLPRAARSRSGTRAEIDAGELLRSVDRSASFVPTRITGRIVGQRASGRLDLAVALNGRVEALTRTYTTAGRPQFSALVPESALREGRNELELLAVSPGPDRVRLELLPTSS
;
A
#
# COMPACT_ATOMS: atom_id res chain seq x y z
N ASP A 1 -6.67 -5.77 6.30
CA ASP A 1 -7.40 -5.26 7.49
C ASP A 1 -8.66 -6.08 7.80
N ARG A 2 -9.47 -6.50 6.82
CA ARG A 2 -10.76 -7.21 6.99
C ARG A 2 -10.73 -8.35 8.01
N GLU A 3 -9.73 -9.23 7.95
CA GLU A 3 -9.61 -10.35 8.91
C GLU A 3 -9.27 -9.89 10.33
N LEU A 4 -8.41 -8.89 10.48
CA LEU A 4 -8.14 -8.28 11.79
C LEU A 4 -9.41 -7.63 12.35
N GLY A 5 -10.18 -6.93 11.49
CA GLY A 5 -11.49 -6.38 11.85
C GLY A 5 -12.48 -7.45 12.30
N ARG A 6 -12.55 -8.59 11.59
CA ARG A 6 -13.39 -9.75 11.95
C ARG A 6 -12.97 -10.35 13.30
N LEU A 7 -11.67 -10.54 13.52
CA LEU A 7 -11.13 -11.02 14.80
C LEU A 7 -11.51 -10.10 15.95
N ILE A 8 -11.25 -8.79 15.81
CA ILE A 8 -11.60 -7.78 16.83
C ILE A 8 -13.11 -7.77 17.09
N ALA A 9 -13.93 -7.81 16.03
CA ALA A 9 -15.38 -7.83 16.17
C ALA A 9 -15.87 -9.10 16.90
N ARG A 10 -15.28 -10.27 16.63
CA ARG A 10 -15.60 -11.50 17.35
C ARG A 10 -15.20 -11.41 18.82
N LEU A 11 -14.00 -10.94 19.14
CA LEU A 11 -13.54 -10.74 20.51
C LEU A 11 -14.44 -9.79 21.30
N LYS A 12 -14.95 -8.72 20.65
CA LYS A 12 -15.91 -7.79 21.28
C LYS A 12 -17.25 -8.48 21.55
N ARG A 13 -17.80 -9.20 20.56
CA ARG A 13 -19.09 -9.92 20.72
C ARG A 13 -19.05 -10.99 21.81
N THR A 14 -17.91 -11.60 22.07
CA THR A 14 -17.76 -12.63 23.12
C THR A 14 -17.28 -12.08 24.47
N GLY A 15 -17.17 -10.75 24.62
CA GLY A 15 -16.67 -10.13 25.86
C GLY A 15 -15.20 -10.48 26.18
N LEU A 16 -14.42 -10.90 25.17
CA LEU A 16 -13.01 -11.24 25.33
C LEU A 16 -12.09 -10.06 25.03
N TYR A 17 -12.51 -9.11 24.18
CA TYR A 17 -11.65 -8.00 23.75
C TYR A 17 -11.05 -7.23 24.93
N GLU A 18 -11.88 -6.90 25.93
CA GLU A 18 -11.42 -6.20 27.14
C GLU A 18 -10.45 -7.03 27.99
N ARG A 19 -10.61 -8.36 28.00
CA ARG A 19 -9.84 -9.28 28.86
C ARG A 19 -8.60 -9.87 28.20
N ALA A 20 -8.50 -9.75 26.88
CA ALA A 20 -7.39 -10.31 26.11
C ALA A 20 -6.22 -9.32 25.99
N LEU A 21 -5.00 -9.87 26.02
CA LEU A 21 -3.81 -9.24 25.47
C LEU A 21 -3.81 -9.44 23.94
N LEU A 22 -3.78 -8.36 23.19
CA LEU A 22 -3.64 -8.40 21.73
C LEU A 22 -2.28 -7.79 21.35
N VAL A 23 -1.49 -8.55 20.60
CA VAL A 23 -0.23 -8.08 20.00
C VAL A 23 -0.35 -8.22 18.49
N VAL A 24 -0.18 -7.12 17.76
CA VAL A 24 -0.21 -7.09 16.29
C VAL A 24 1.10 -6.48 15.81
N LEU A 25 1.82 -7.20 14.96
CA LEU A 25 3.09 -6.77 14.40
C LEU A 25 3.29 -7.31 12.98
N SER A 26 4.27 -6.74 12.29
CA SER A 26 4.89 -7.33 11.10
C SER A 26 6.25 -7.91 11.50
N ASP A 27 6.64 -9.01 10.87
CA ASP A 27 7.96 -9.62 11.01
C ASP A 27 9.05 -8.75 10.37
N HIS A 28 8.73 -8.12 9.24
CA HIS A 28 9.57 -7.12 8.56
C HIS A 28 8.72 -6.10 7.79
N GLY A 29 9.36 -5.00 7.39
CA GLY A 29 8.81 -4.02 6.45
C GLY A 29 9.03 -4.43 4.99
N VAL A 30 8.70 -3.53 4.06
CA VAL A 30 8.86 -3.79 2.62
C VAL A 30 9.21 -2.50 1.88
N SER A 31 10.14 -2.60 0.95
CA SER A 31 10.55 -1.50 0.07
C SER A 31 9.75 -1.51 -1.22
N PHE A 32 9.28 -0.32 -1.63
CA PHE A 32 8.62 -0.09 -2.91
C PHE A 32 9.46 0.79 -3.84
N LYS A 33 10.78 0.86 -3.62
CA LYS A 33 11.69 1.61 -4.49
C LYS A 33 11.93 0.84 -5.78
N ALA A 34 11.67 1.48 -6.91
CA ALA A 34 11.89 0.89 -8.23
C ALA A 34 13.38 0.52 -8.44
N GLY A 35 13.64 -0.61 -9.08
CA GLY A 35 14.99 -1.09 -9.37
C GLY A 35 15.79 -1.61 -8.17
N GLY A 36 15.20 -1.61 -6.96
CA GLY A 36 15.85 -2.07 -5.73
C GLY A 36 15.26 -3.37 -5.17
N TRP A 37 15.93 -3.89 -4.14
CA TRP A 37 15.45 -5.05 -3.38
C TRP A 37 14.19 -4.71 -2.58
N ARG A 38 13.20 -5.61 -2.64
CA ARG A 38 11.90 -5.44 -1.99
C ARG A 38 11.91 -5.86 -0.51
N ARG A 39 12.62 -6.95 -0.20
CA ARG A 39 12.71 -7.57 1.14
C ARG A 39 14.15 -7.73 1.64
N PRO A 40 15.13 -8.18 0.82
CA PRO A 40 16.51 -8.19 1.28
C PRO A 40 16.94 -6.80 1.76
N VAL A 41 17.47 -6.73 2.98
CA VAL A 41 17.89 -5.47 3.58
C VAL A 41 19.21 -5.04 2.97
N SER A 42 19.30 -3.76 2.65
CA SER A 42 20.51 -3.07 2.21
C SER A 42 20.52 -1.65 2.77
N ALA A 43 21.66 -0.98 2.72
CA ALA A 43 21.75 0.44 3.12
C ALA A 43 20.73 1.33 2.38
N ALA A 44 20.37 0.97 1.13
CA ALA A 44 19.43 1.75 0.32
C ALA A 44 17.95 1.60 0.74
N ASN A 45 17.58 0.53 1.46
CA ASN A 45 16.18 0.24 1.81
C ASN A 45 15.95 -0.06 3.30
N VAL A 46 16.97 0.06 4.15
CA VAL A 46 16.87 -0.26 5.58
C VAL A 46 15.74 0.50 6.28
N GLY A 47 15.52 1.77 5.93
CA GLY A 47 14.40 2.58 6.47
C GLY A 47 13.00 2.13 6.02
N ASP A 48 12.90 1.34 4.92
CA ASP A 48 11.64 0.74 4.47
C ASP A 48 11.38 -0.64 5.10
N VAL A 49 12.45 -1.38 5.43
CA VAL A 49 12.37 -2.80 5.81
C VAL A 49 12.55 -3.04 7.31
N ALA A 50 13.44 -2.33 8.00
CA ALA A 50 13.72 -2.58 9.41
C ALA A 50 12.61 -2.08 10.35
N PRO A 51 12.03 -0.87 10.17
CA PRO A 51 10.94 -0.41 11.03
C PRO A 51 9.63 -1.16 10.73
N THR A 52 9.05 -1.78 11.76
CA THR A 52 7.70 -2.36 11.72
C THR A 52 6.81 -1.72 12.78
N ALA A 53 5.50 -1.78 12.56
CA ALA A 53 4.54 -1.34 13.56
C ALA A 53 4.35 -2.46 14.60
N LEU A 54 4.32 -2.09 15.89
CA LEU A 54 3.93 -2.96 17.00
C LEU A 54 2.76 -2.31 17.73
N PHE A 55 1.61 -2.97 17.72
CA PHE A 55 0.45 -2.60 18.51
C PHE A 55 0.28 -3.59 19.66
N VAL A 56 0.18 -3.07 20.88
CA VAL A 56 -0.09 -3.85 22.08
C VAL A 56 -1.32 -3.27 22.76
N LYS A 57 -2.34 -4.10 22.97
CA LYS A 57 -3.51 -3.78 23.83
C LYS A 57 -3.48 -4.72 25.03
N ARG A 58 -3.34 -4.16 26.23
CA ARG A 58 -3.33 -4.93 27.49
C ARG A 58 -4.76 -5.25 27.97
N PRO A 59 -4.97 -6.28 28.78
CA PRO A 59 -6.24 -6.49 29.48
C PRO A 59 -6.64 -5.22 30.27
N GLY A 60 -7.91 -4.83 30.18
CA GLY A 60 -8.47 -3.64 30.87
C GLY A 60 -8.04 -2.28 30.31
N GLU A 61 -7.16 -2.22 29.32
CA GLU A 61 -6.68 -0.96 28.74
C GLU A 61 -7.73 -0.30 27.85
N ARG A 62 -8.07 0.96 28.16
CA ARG A 62 -9.12 1.74 27.48
C ARG A 62 -8.59 2.94 26.67
N GLY A 63 -7.32 3.28 26.83
CA GLY A 63 -6.67 4.42 26.17
C GLY A 63 -5.43 3.98 25.41
N GLY A 64 -5.18 4.62 24.26
CA GLY A 64 -3.97 4.44 23.48
C GLY A 64 -2.93 5.51 23.78
N ARG A 65 -1.65 5.15 23.66
CA ARG A 65 -0.53 6.10 23.66
C ARG A 65 0.49 5.67 22.62
N ILE A 66 1.19 6.63 22.03
CA ILE A 66 2.37 6.36 21.21
C ILE A 66 3.57 6.27 22.15
N ASP A 67 4.42 5.26 21.96
CA ASP A 67 5.67 5.07 22.68
C ASP A 67 6.78 4.88 21.65
N ASP A 68 7.50 5.95 21.36
CA ASP A 68 8.58 5.95 20.36
C ASP A 68 9.86 5.28 20.86
N ALA A 69 9.88 4.77 22.09
CA ALA A 69 11.08 4.15 22.59
C ALA A 69 11.35 2.83 21.83
N PRO A 70 12.64 2.51 21.54
CA PRO A 70 12.98 1.36 20.71
C PRO A 70 12.46 0.03 21.29
N VAL A 71 11.94 -0.82 20.42
CA VAL A 71 11.50 -2.20 20.68
C VAL A 71 11.97 -3.10 19.53
N ARG A 72 12.19 -4.39 19.82
CA ARG A 72 12.56 -5.41 18.83
C ARG A 72 11.52 -6.52 18.82
N THR A 73 11.46 -7.30 17.75
CA THR A 73 10.57 -8.47 17.66
C THR A 73 10.83 -9.49 18.78
N ILE A 74 12.09 -9.66 19.21
CA ILE A 74 12.46 -10.53 20.34
C ILE A 74 11.97 -10.03 21.70
N ASP A 75 11.55 -8.77 21.81
CA ASP A 75 11.00 -8.18 23.02
C ASP A 75 9.51 -8.59 23.22
N VAL A 76 8.86 -9.16 22.19
CA VAL A 76 7.44 -9.56 22.25
C VAL A 76 7.17 -10.64 23.29
N LEU A 77 7.96 -11.72 23.31
CA LEU A 77 7.80 -12.82 24.27
C LEU A 77 7.92 -12.34 25.73
N PRO A 78 9.01 -11.66 26.14
CA PRO A 78 9.10 -11.14 27.50
C PRO A 78 8.05 -10.07 27.82
N THR A 79 7.56 -9.31 26.84
CA THR A 79 6.43 -8.38 27.05
C THR A 79 5.14 -9.13 27.36
N ILE A 80 4.85 -10.24 26.67
CA ILE A 80 3.68 -11.08 26.95
C ILE A 80 3.78 -11.66 28.35
N ALA A 81 4.93 -12.21 28.71
CA ALA A 81 5.17 -12.78 30.04
C ALA A 81 4.98 -11.74 31.16
N ASP A 82 5.53 -10.54 30.99
CA ASP A 82 5.38 -9.41 31.92
C ASP A 82 3.91 -8.97 32.07
N VAL A 83 3.18 -8.80 30.96
CA VAL A 83 1.77 -8.38 31.00
C VAL A 83 0.85 -9.43 31.62
N LEU A 84 1.16 -10.72 31.43
CA LEU A 84 0.38 -11.83 31.97
C LEU A 84 0.82 -12.26 33.38
N ASP A 85 1.89 -11.67 33.92
CA ASP A 85 2.53 -12.06 35.18
C ASP A 85 2.89 -13.57 35.21
N VAL A 86 3.50 -14.04 34.11
CA VAL A 86 3.91 -15.44 33.95
C VAL A 86 5.44 -15.51 33.88
N PRO A 87 6.09 -16.38 34.66
CA PRO A 87 7.54 -16.53 34.60
C PRO A 87 7.99 -17.17 33.29
N LEU A 88 9.08 -16.66 32.72
CA LEU A 88 9.77 -17.31 31.60
C LEU A 88 10.58 -18.50 32.13
N ARG A 89 10.49 -19.63 31.41
CA ARG A 89 11.14 -20.90 31.81
C ARG A 89 12.63 -20.99 31.44
N GLY A 90 13.21 -19.92 30.92
CA GLY A 90 14.61 -19.88 30.49
C GLY A 90 15.05 -18.46 30.09
N PRO A 91 16.36 -18.28 29.84
CA PRO A 91 16.88 -16.99 29.41
C PRO A 91 16.32 -16.59 28.04
N VAL A 92 16.07 -15.29 27.88
CA VAL A 92 15.68 -14.68 26.61
C VAL A 92 16.53 -13.43 26.35
N ASP A 93 16.82 -13.14 25.08
CA ASP A 93 17.62 -11.97 24.68
C ASP A 93 16.83 -10.64 24.71
N GLY A 94 15.51 -10.76 24.66
CA GLY A 94 14.58 -9.63 24.70
C GLY A 94 14.32 -9.12 26.11
N ARG A 95 13.66 -7.98 26.21
CA ARG A 95 13.13 -7.43 27.47
C ARG A 95 11.71 -6.93 27.25
N SER A 96 10.89 -6.89 28.28
CA SER A 96 9.53 -6.35 28.13
C SER A 96 9.59 -4.89 27.65
N ALA A 97 8.69 -4.53 26.74
CA ALA A 97 8.50 -3.16 26.28
C ALA A 97 8.09 -2.21 27.43
N TYR A 98 7.62 -2.74 28.57
CA TYR A 98 7.25 -1.93 29.73
C TYR A 98 8.38 -1.78 30.77
N THR A 99 9.47 -2.54 30.65
CA THR A 99 10.63 -2.40 31.55
C THR A 99 11.26 -1.01 31.40
N ARG A 100 11.49 -0.33 32.53
CA ARG A 100 12.19 0.97 32.63
C ARG A 100 13.40 0.83 33.57
N PRO A 101 14.52 1.57 33.34
CA PRO A 101 14.80 2.41 32.18
C PRO A 101 15.03 1.57 30.92
N ARG A 102 14.72 2.12 29.75
CA ARG A 102 15.02 1.43 28.49
C ARG A 102 16.50 1.64 28.12
N PRO A 103 17.23 0.59 27.73
CA PRO A 103 18.62 0.73 27.38
C PRO A 103 18.78 1.55 26.10
N THR A 104 19.61 2.60 26.15
CA THR A 104 20.13 3.27 24.96
C THR A 104 21.04 2.30 24.22
N ARG A 105 20.68 1.96 22.98
CA ARG A 105 21.48 1.05 22.17
C ARG A 105 22.42 1.84 21.28
N ARG A 106 23.68 1.43 21.23
CA ARG A 106 24.68 1.99 20.31
C ARG A 106 24.53 1.48 18.88
N ARG A 107 23.88 0.32 18.71
CA ARG A 107 23.71 -0.38 17.43
C ARG A 107 22.39 -1.14 17.38
N ILE A 108 21.85 -1.28 16.17
CA ILE A 108 20.64 -2.05 15.87
C ILE A 108 21.01 -3.13 14.86
N ASP A 109 20.80 -4.39 15.24
CA ASP A 109 21.00 -5.53 14.35
C ASP A 109 19.73 -5.78 13.54
N VAL A 110 19.86 -5.73 12.23
CA VAL A 110 18.80 -6.09 11.29
C VAL A 110 19.20 -7.39 10.62
N MET A 111 18.36 -8.42 10.79
CA MET A 111 18.56 -9.70 10.14
C MET A 111 18.10 -9.63 8.68
N THR A 112 18.95 -10.04 7.74
CA THR A 112 18.57 -10.23 6.35
C THR A 112 17.82 -11.55 6.15
N ASP A 113 17.16 -11.69 5.01
CA ASP A 113 16.57 -12.95 4.56
C ASP A 113 17.61 -14.07 4.35
N SER A 114 18.87 -13.72 4.09
CA SER A 114 20.00 -14.66 4.06
C SER A 114 20.56 -15.06 5.43
N GLY A 115 19.98 -14.55 6.54
CA GLY A 115 20.46 -14.81 7.90
C GLY A 115 21.72 -14.01 8.28
N VAL A 116 22.13 -13.06 7.46
CA VAL A 116 23.25 -12.15 7.74
C VAL A 116 22.75 -11.00 8.62
N ARG A 117 23.52 -10.65 9.65
CA ARG A 117 23.24 -9.46 10.46
C ARG A 117 23.87 -8.24 9.85
N ILE A 118 23.07 -7.21 9.62
CA ILE A 118 23.55 -5.88 9.27
C ILE A 118 23.42 -5.01 10.51
N GLU A 119 24.53 -4.43 10.95
CA GLU A 119 24.53 -3.45 12.01
C GLU A 119 24.20 -2.07 11.45
N VAL A 120 23.26 -1.39 12.10
CA VAL A 120 22.80 -0.06 11.70
C VAL A 120 22.91 0.86 12.90
N ASP A 121 23.47 2.04 12.66
CA ASP A 121 23.49 3.13 13.63
C ASP A 121 22.05 3.65 13.87
N PRO A 122 21.61 3.84 15.13
CA PRO A 122 20.23 4.27 15.43
C PRO A 122 19.83 5.60 14.81
N GLU A 123 20.73 6.59 14.78
CA GLU A 123 20.46 7.93 14.23
C GLU A 123 20.28 7.84 12.71
N SER A 124 21.17 7.10 12.05
CA SER A 124 21.11 6.81 10.62
C SER A 124 19.81 6.09 10.24
N LEU A 125 19.36 5.14 11.08
CA LEU A 125 18.09 4.44 10.87
C LEU A 125 16.90 5.39 11.03
N GLU A 126 16.91 6.28 12.02
CA GLU A 126 15.82 7.23 12.23
C GLU A 126 15.73 8.25 11.08
N HIS A 127 16.88 8.72 10.56
CA HIS A 127 16.91 9.54 9.35
C HIS A 127 16.36 8.79 8.13
N ALA A 128 16.77 7.53 7.92
CA ALA A 128 16.28 6.70 6.81
C ALA A 128 14.78 6.41 6.91
N LYS A 129 14.27 6.18 8.13
CA LYS A 129 12.85 6.01 8.45
C LYS A 129 12.07 7.29 8.16
N SER A 130 12.58 8.44 8.59
CA SER A 130 11.95 9.75 8.36
C SER A 130 11.86 10.09 6.87
N ALA A 131 12.93 9.88 6.11
CA ALA A 131 12.94 10.05 4.66
C ALA A 131 11.95 9.09 3.97
N THR A 132 11.87 7.85 4.45
CA THR A 132 10.91 6.86 3.98
C THR A 132 9.46 7.28 4.25
N LEU A 133 9.18 7.79 5.45
CA LEU A 133 7.87 8.29 5.84
C LEU A 133 7.46 9.46 4.94
N ALA A 134 8.33 10.46 4.77
CA ALA A 134 8.07 11.62 3.89
C ALA A 134 7.72 11.19 2.46
N ARG A 135 8.49 10.23 1.90
CA ARG A 135 8.20 9.66 0.57
C ARG A 135 6.86 8.94 0.52
N LYS A 136 6.53 8.13 1.52
CA LYS A 136 5.24 7.40 1.59
C LYS A 136 4.07 8.37 1.71
N LEU A 137 4.20 9.42 2.53
CA LEU A 137 3.20 10.48 2.67
C LEU A 137 2.99 11.26 1.37
N ALA A 138 4.07 11.57 0.63
CA ALA A 138 3.97 12.23 -0.66
C ALA A 138 3.28 11.36 -1.73
N LEU A 139 3.44 10.03 -1.65
CA LEU A 139 2.85 9.08 -2.61
C LEU A 139 1.40 8.70 -2.27
N PHE A 140 1.11 8.50 -0.98
CA PHE A 140 -0.14 7.88 -0.52
C PHE A 140 -1.03 8.82 0.30
N GLY A 141 -0.53 10.01 0.67
CA GLY A 141 -1.18 10.91 1.63
C GLY A 141 -1.10 10.41 3.07
N SER A 142 -1.86 11.08 3.95
CA SER A 142 -2.02 10.69 5.36
C SER A 142 -3.51 10.53 5.71
N GLY A 143 -3.78 9.58 6.62
CA GLY A 143 -5.14 9.31 7.09
C GLY A 143 -6.10 8.82 6.01
N ASP A 144 -7.39 9.10 6.21
CA ASP A 144 -8.47 8.65 5.33
C ASP A 144 -8.86 9.72 4.28
N GLN A 145 -8.04 10.77 4.12
CA GLN A 145 -8.33 11.85 3.18
C GLN A 145 -8.25 11.31 1.75
N ARG A 146 -9.37 11.44 1.02
CA ARG A 146 -9.40 11.11 -0.41
C ARG A 146 -8.50 12.09 -1.18
N PRO A 147 -7.75 11.62 -2.19
CA PRO A 147 -7.85 10.27 -2.77
C PRO A 147 -7.03 9.18 -2.06
N GLY A 148 -6.20 9.51 -1.07
CA GLY A 148 -5.39 8.56 -0.30
C GLY A 148 -4.55 7.63 -1.20
N LEU A 149 -4.59 6.33 -0.92
CA LEU A 149 -3.95 5.28 -1.74
C LEU A 149 -4.38 5.32 -3.22
N PHE A 150 -5.57 5.81 -3.53
CA PHE A 150 -6.09 5.87 -4.90
C PHE A 150 -5.67 7.14 -5.66
N GLY A 151 -4.93 8.03 -4.99
CA GLY A 151 -4.37 9.26 -5.56
C GLY A 151 -3.07 9.09 -6.33
N ILE A 152 -2.50 7.88 -6.32
CA ILE A 152 -1.21 7.61 -6.94
C ILE A 152 -1.35 7.78 -8.45
N GLY A 153 -0.41 8.51 -9.04
CA GLY A 153 -0.29 8.60 -10.50
C GLY A 153 0.07 10.02 -10.98
N PRO A 154 0.39 10.16 -12.27
CA PRO A 154 0.51 11.47 -12.90
C PRO A 154 -0.88 12.13 -13.00
N HIS A 155 -0.92 13.46 -13.11
CA HIS A 155 -2.16 14.22 -13.35
C HIS A 155 -3.25 14.12 -12.25
N PRO A 156 -2.91 14.27 -10.95
CA PRO A 156 -3.88 14.16 -9.85
C PRO A 156 -5.10 15.09 -9.99
N GLU A 157 -4.98 16.19 -10.73
CA GLU A 157 -6.06 17.12 -11.07
C GLU A 157 -7.23 16.49 -11.85
N LEU A 158 -6.99 15.35 -12.51
CA LEU A 158 -8.02 14.61 -13.24
C LEU A 158 -8.84 13.69 -12.35
N LEU A 159 -8.33 13.32 -11.19
CA LEU A 159 -8.95 12.31 -10.35
C LEU A 159 -10.32 12.78 -9.85
N GLY A 160 -11.31 11.88 -9.95
CA GLY A 160 -12.69 12.18 -9.61
C GLY A 160 -13.40 13.09 -10.62
N ARG A 161 -12.78 13.56 -11.71
CA ARG A 161 -13.47 14.39 -12.71
C ARG A 161 -14.42 13.54 -13.55
N ARG A 162 -15.58 14.10 -13.90
CA ARG A 162 -16.53 13.45 -14.81
C ARG A 162 -16.04 13.59 -16.25
N LEU A 163 -16.00 12.48 -16.98
CA LEU A 163 -15.47 12.45 -18.35
C LEU A 163 -16.21 13.40 -19.30
N ARG A 164 -17.52 13.57 -19.13
CA ARG A 164 -18.33 14.50 -19.93
C ARG A 164 -17.94 15.97 -19.79
N HIS A 165 -17.18 16.34 -18.76
CA HIS A 165 -16.72 17.73 -18.54
C HIS A 165 -15.25 17.93 -18.95
N LEU A 166 -14.60 16.90 -19.48
CA LEU A 166 -13.20 16.97 -19.89
C LEU A 166 -13.11 17.11 -21.41
N PRO A 167 -12.20 17.94 -21.94
CA PRO A 167 -11.97 18.02 -23.38
C PRO A 167 -11.34 16.71 -23.87
N ARG A 168 -12.08 15.98 -24.72
CA ARG A 168 -11.68 14.67 -25.26
C ARG A 168 -11.53 14.76 -26.77
N ALA A 169 -10.45 14.18 -27.31
CA ALA A 169 -10.36 13.92 -28.74
C ALA A 169 -11.26 12.72 -29.11
N ALA A 170 -11.98 12.83 -30.22
CA ALA A 170 -12.81 11.73 -30.73
C ALA A 170 -11.93 10.59 -31.24
N ARG A 171 -11.91 9.47 -30.49
CA ARG A 171 -11.17 8.20 -30.73
C ARG A 171 -9.66 8.34 -31.04
N SER A 172 -8.90 7.31 -30.67
CA SER A 172 -7.46 7.26 -30.94
C SER A 172 -7.17 7.42 -32.44
N ARG A 173 -6.52 8.53 -32.83
CA ARG A 173 -6.07 8.76 -34.21
C ARG A 173 -4.76 8.01 -34.50
N SER A 174 -4.11 7.51 -33.46
CA SER A 174 -2.78 6.89 -33.49
C SER A 174 -2.80 5.38 -33.72
N GLY A 175 -3.97 4.76 -33.89
CA GLY A 175 -4.11 3.29 -33.96
C GLY A 175 -3.74 2.58 -32.64
N THR A 176 -3.49 3.35 -31.57
CA THR A 176 -3.17 2.83 -30.25
C THR A 176 -4.45 2.36 -29.55
N ARG A 177 -4.43 1.14 -29.02
CA ARG A 177 -5.52 0.50 -28.29
C ARG A 177 -5.01 -0.16 -27.01
N ALA A 178 -5.93 -0.54 -26.14
CA ALA A 178 -5.63 -1.28 -24.92
C ALA A 178 -6.35 -2.62 -24.88
N GLU A 179 -5.64 -3.64 -24.43
CA GLU A 179 -6.21 -4.94 -24.13
C GLU A 179 -6.24 -5.08 -22.60
N ILE A 180 -7.44 -5.25 -22.05
CA ILE A 180 -7.71 -5.24 -20.62
C ILE A 180 -7.71 -6.68 -20.12
N ASP A 181 -6.85 -6.97 -19.15
CA ASP A 181 -6.81 -8.30 -18.56
C ASP A 181 -8.09 -8.54 -17.75
N ALA A 182 -8.74 -9.67 -17.99
CA ALA A 182 -9.95 -10.10 -17.29
C ALA A 182 -11.09 -9.04 -17.27
N GLY A 183 -11.24 -8.28 -18.36
CA GLY A 183 -12.23 -7.20 -18.46
C GLY A 183 -13.70 -7.66 -18.33
N GLU A 184 -13.97 -8.95 -18.55
CA GLU A 184 -15.26 -9.59 -18.32
C GLU A 184 -15.71 -9.55 -16.85
N LEU A 185 -14.77 -9.49 -15.90
CA LEU A 185 -15.07 -9.38 -14.46
C LEU A 185 -15.84 -8.10 -14.12
N LEU A 186 -15.74 -7.05 -14.95
CA LEU A 186 -16.47 -5.80 -14.77
C LEU A 186 -17.94 -5.87 -15.22
N ARG A 187 -18.36 -6.94 -15.91
CA ARG A 187 -19.73 -7.07 -16.42
C ARG A 187 -20.74 -7.50 -15.36
N SER A 188 -20.28 -8.16 -14.29
CA SER A 188 -21.14 -8.70 -13.22
C SER A 188 -20.42 -8.66 -11.86
N VAL A 189 -20.13 -7.45 -11.38
CA VAL A 189 -19.45 -7.23 -10.10
C VAL A 189 -20.41 -7.48 -8.94
N ASP A 190 -20.02 -8.35 -8.01
CA ASP A 190 -20.63 -8.47 -6.68
C ASP A 190 -19.74 -7.80 -5.64
N ARG A 191 -20.22 -6.70 -5.05
CA ARG A 191 -19.45 -5.94 -4.07
C ARG A 191 -19.38 -6.59 -2.68
N SER A 192 -20.21 -7.58 -2.42
CA SER A 192 -20.24 -8.34 -1.16
C SER A 192 -19.30 -9.55 -1.19
N ALA A 193 -18.87 -9.96 -2.39
CA ALA A 193 -17.99 -11.10 -2.61
C ALA A 193 -16.64 -10.98 -1.88
N SER A 194 -15.93 -12.11 -1.80
CA SER A 194 -14.56 -12.16 -1.29
C SER A 194 -13.55 -11.51 -2.25
N PHE A 195 -13.91 -11.40 -3.53
CA PHE A 195 -13.09 -10.83 -4.59
C PHE A 195 -13.84 -9.70 -5.29
N VAL A 196 -13.20 -8.53 -5.39
CA VAL A 196 -13.73 -7.36 -6.09
C VAL A 196 -12.66 -6.87 -7.07
N PRO A 197 -12.96 -6.69 -8.37
CA PRO A 197 -11.95 -6.40 -9.41
C PRO A 197 -11.50 -4.93 -9.38
N THR A 198 -10.80 -4.54 -8.32
CA THR A 198 -10.32 -3.15 -8.10
C THR A 198 -9.00 -2.86 -8.81
N ARG A 199 -8.23 -3.89 -9.17
CA ARG A 199 -6.98 -3.74 -9.92
C ARG A 199 -7.26 -3.89 -11.40
N ILE A 200 -7.16 -2.80 -12.15
CA ILE A 200 -7.30 -2.79 -13.60
C ILE A 200 -5.91 -2.90 -14.21
N THR A 201 -5.66 -3.97 -14.96
CA THR A 201 -4.41 -4.18 -15.68
C THR A 201 -4.67 -4.43 -17.15
N GLY A 202 -3.62 -4.32 -17.94
CA GLY A 202 -3.68 -4.61 -19.36
C GLY A 202 -2.40 -4.22 -20.08
N ARG A 203 -2.44 -4.37 -21.40
CA ARG A 203 -1.34 -4.01 -22.30
C ARG A 203 -1.76 -2.99 -23.33
N ILE A 204 -0.81 -2.14 -23.74
CA ILE A 204 -1.01 -1.18 -24.81
C ILE A 204 -0.47 -1.77 -26.11
N VAL A 205 -1.22 -1.59 -27.21
CA VAL A 205 -0.85 -2.11 -28.53
C VAL A 205 -1.03 -1.02 -29.59
N GLY A 206 -0.16 -1.00 -30.59
CA GLY A 206 -0.19 -0.03 -31.69
C GLY A 206 1.06 0.85 -31.74
N GLN A 207 1.02 1.90 -32.57
CA GLN A 207 2.21 2.69 -32.93
C GLN A 207 2.85 3.42 -31.75
N ARG A 208 2.09 3.79 -30.71
CA ARG A 208 2.61 4.42 -29.48
C ARG A 208 2.84 3.46 -28.32
N ALA A 209 2.75 2.15 -28.55
CA ALA A 209 2.90 1.16 -27.48
C ALA A 209 4.30 1.23 -26.83
N SER A 210 5.36 1.53 -27.60
CA SER A 210 6.74 1.59 -27.09
C SER A 210 7.06 2.81 -26.22
N GLY A 211 6.19 3.82 -26.17
CA GLY A 211 6.40 5.03 -25.38
C GLY A 211 5.87 4.92 -23.95
N ARG A 212 6.41 5.75 -23.04
CA ARG A 212 5.78 5.99 -21.75
C ARG A 212 4.52 6.83 -21.97
N LEU A 213 3.36 6.26 -21.64
CA LEU A 213 2.07 6.92 -21.72
C LEU A 213 1.54 7.10 -20.30
N ASP A 214 1.13 8.31 -19.98
CA ASP A 214 0.32 8.56 -18.78
C ASP A 214 -1.13 8.23 -19.12
N LEU A 215 -1.82 7.54 -18.21
CA LEU A 215 -3.13 6.94 -18.46
C LEU A 215 -4.12 7.35 -17.36
N ALA A 216 -5.34 7.64 -17.76
CA ALA A 216 -6.49 7.80 -16.87
C ALA A 216 -7.43 6.60 -17.03
N VAL A 217 -7.73 5.93 -15.92
CA VAL A 217 -8.72 4.86 -15.85
C VAL A 217 -10.02 5.47 -15.36
N ALA A 218 -11.04 5.40 -16.19
CA ALA A 218 -12.36 5.86 -15.85
C ALA A 218 -13.34 4.69 -15.72
N LEU A 219 -14.09 4.69 -14.63
CA LEU A 219 -15.20 3.77 -14.43
C LEU A 219 -16.49 4.58 -14.38
N ASN A 220 -17.50 4.09 -15.09
CA ASN A 220 -18.86 4.63 -15.04
C ASN A 220 -18.93 6.16 -15.30
N GLY A 221 -18.08 6.65 -16.20
CA GLY A 221 -18.01 8.05 -16.61
C GLY A 221 -17.22 8.99 -15.69
N ARG A 222 -16.46 8.48 -14.71
CA ARG A 222 -15.59 9.27 -13.82
C ARG A 222 -14.17 8.71 -13.86
N VAL A 223 -13.16 9.58 -13.81
CA VAL A 223 -11.76 9.16 -13.63
C VAL A 223 -11.57 8.69 -12.19
N GLU A 224 -11.19 7.44 -12.00
CA GLU A 224 -11.11 6.78 -10.68
C GLU A 224 -9.69 6.31 -10.33
N ALA A 225 -8.80 6.25 -11.32
CA ALA A 225 -7.37 6.02 -11.09
C ALA A 225 -6.51 6.65 -12.18
N LEU A 226 -5.25 6.91 -11.84
CA LEU A 226 -4.24 7.47 -12.72
C LEU A 226 -3.03 6.56 -12.70
N THR A 227 -2.41 6.34 -13.85
CA THR A 227 -1.24 5.46 -13.94
C THR A 227 -0.35 5.85 -15.11
N ARG A 228 0.70 5.08 -15.34
CA ARG A 228 1.57 5.20 -16.50
C ARG A 228 1.93 3.81 -17.01
N THR A 229 2.26 3.71 -18.28
CA THR A 229 2.79 2.47 -18.83
C THR A 229 4.17 2.16 -18.25
N TYR A 230 4.45 0.87 -18.10
CA TYR A 230 5.76 0.33 -17.78
C TYR A 230 6.04 -0.88 -18.68
N THR A 231 7.30 -1.22 -18.85
CA THR A 231 7.71 -2.33 -19.71
C THR A 231 7.99 -3.56 -18.86
N THR A 232 7.43 -4.71 -19.24
CA THR A 232 7.76 -6.02 -18.66
C THR A 232 7.92 -7.03 -19.78
N ALA A 233 9.06 -7.73 -19.79
CA ALA A 233 9.44 -8.65 -20.88
C ALA A 233 9.32 -8.02 -22.29
N GLY A 234 9.76 -6.75 -22.43
CA GLY A 234 9.69 -6.00 -23.68
C GLY A 234 8.29 -5.54 -24.09
N ARG A 235 7.25 -5.80 -23.28
CA ARG A 235 5.87 -5.44 -23.59
C ARG A 235 5.38 -4.29 -22.70
N PRO A 236 4.74 -3.25 -23.27
CA PRO A 236 4.17 -2.13 -22.53
C PRO A 236 2.86 -2.55 -21.88
N GLN A 237 2.83 -2.42 -20.56
CA GLN A 237 1.73 -2.80 -19.68
C GLN A 237 1.34 -1.61 -18.80
N PHE A 238 0.18 -1.69 -18.18
CA PHE A 238 -0.23 -0.76 -17.14
C PHE A 238 -0.91 -1.50 -15.99
N SER A 239 -0.92 -0.87 -14.82
CA SER A 239 -1.65 -1.33 -13.65
C SER A 239 -2.18 -0.11 -12.91
N ALA A 240 -3.45 -0.13 -12.57
CA ALA A 240 -4.11 0.91 -11.80
C ALA A 240 -4.98 0.26 -10.71
N LEU A 241 -5.07 0.91 -9.55
CA LEU A 241 -5.96 0.50 -8.48
C LEU A 241 -7.07 1.54 -8.36
N VAL A 242 -8.33 1.11 -8.50
CA VAL A 242 -9.51 1.94 -8.26
C VAL A 242 -10.10 1.64 -6.88
N PRO A 243 -10.77 2.60 -6.22
CA PRO A 243 -11.47 2.32 -4.97
C PRO A 243 -12.67 1.39 -5.20
N GLU A 244 -12.97 0.51 -4.26
CA GLU A 244 -14.18 -0.35 -4.33
C GLU A 244 -15.47 0.49 -4.51
N SER A 245 -15.50 1.71 -3.97
CA SER A 245 -16.63 2.63 -4.11
C SER A 245 -16.84 3.16 -5.54
N ALA A 246 -15.86 3.02 -6.43
CA ALA A 246 -15.99 3.36 -7.85
C ALA A 246 -16.82 2.33 -8.62
N LEU A 247 -16.87 1.09 -8.11
CA LEU A 247 -17.60 -0.01 -8.71
C LEU A 247 -19.08 0.03 -8.28
N ARG A 248 -19.94 -0.33 -9.23
CA ARG A 248 -21.37 -0.57 -9.05
C ARG A 248 -21.62 -2.08 -9.00
N GLU A 249 -22.69 -2.46 -8.34
CA GLU A 249 -23.22 -3.82 -8.43
C GLU A 249 -23.61 -4.13 -9.89
N GLY A 250 -23.25 -5.31 -10.39
CA GLY A 250 -23.47 -5.71 -11.78
C GLY A 250 -22.49 -5.07 -12.76
N ARG A 251 -23.01 -4.50 -13.85
CA ARG A 251 -22.22 -4.03 -14.99
C ARG A 251 -21.54 -2.69 -14.72
N ASN A 252 -20.24 -2.63 -14.98
CA ASN A 252 -19.41 -1.43 -14.94
C ASN A 252 -18.83 -1.12 -16.32
N GLU A 253 -18.80 0.15 -16.67
CA GLU A 253 -18.20 0.63 -17.92
C GLU A 253 -16.79 1.14 -17.69
N LEU A 254 -15.82 0.55 -18.37
CA LEU A 254 -14.41 0.92 -18.32
C LEU A 254 -14.03 1.72 -19.57
N GLU A 255 -13.49 2.91 -19.36
CA GLU A 255 -12.85 3.71 -20.40
C GLU A 255 -11.39 3.97 -20.01
N LEU A 256 -10.47 3.68 -20.92
CA LEU A 256 -9.05 3.99 -20.74
C LEU A 256 -8.67 5.18 -21.64
N LEU A 257 -8.03 6.19 -21.07
CA LEU A 257 -7.63 7.39 -21.79
C LEU A 257 -6.12 7.59 -21.70
N ALA A 258 -5.48 7.88 -22.83
CA ALA A 258 -4.14 8.42 -22.83
C ALA A 258 -4.19 9.91 -22.48
N VAL A 259 -3.32 10.31 -21.56
CA VAL A 259 -3.16 11.69 -21.11
C VAL A 259 -1.89 12.25 -21.72
N SER A 260 -2.01 13.41 -22.34
CA SER A 260 -0.87 14.14 -22.90
C SER A 260 -0.92 15.61 -22.49
N PRO A 261 0.23 16.27 -22.32
CA PRO A 261 0.26 17.70 -22.10
C PRO A 261 -0.34 18.44 -23.31
N GLY A 262 -1.13 19.48 -23.05
CA GLY A 262 -1.60 20.43 -24.03
C GLY A 262 -1.23 21.86 -23.62
N PRO A 263 -1.42 22.86 -24.51
CA PRO A 263 -0.95 24.23 -24.29
C PRO A 263 -1.49 24.86 -23.00
N ASP A 264 -2.79 24.69 -22.73
CA ASP A 264 -3.46 25.30 -21.57
C ASP A 264 -4.04 24.25 -20.59
N ARG A 265 -4.28 23.03 -21.08
CA ARG A 265 -4.88 21.91 -20.34
C ARG A 265 -4.38 20.57 -20.89
N VAL A 266 -4.42 19.55 -20.05
CA VAL A 266 -4.19 18.16 -20.48
C VAL A 266 -5.19 17.76 -21.57
N ARG A 267 -4.71 17.01 -22.56
CA ARG A 267 -5.51 16.43 -23.64
C ARG A 267 -5.74 14.96 -23.36
N LEU A 268 -6.99 14.52 -23.53
CA LEU A 268 -7.41 13.13 -23.33
C LEU A 268 -7.75 12.48 -24.67
N GLU A 269 -7.12 11.35 -24.96
CA GLU A 269 -7.37 10.50 -26.12
C GLU A 269 -7.99 9.18 -25.64
N LEU A 270 -9.22 8.87 -26.07
CA LEU A 270 -9.84 7.58 -25.73
C LEU A 270 -9.13 6.45 -26.47
N LEU A 271 -8.60 5.49 -25.71
CA LEU A 271 -8.03 4.27 -26.24
C LEU A 271 -9.14 3.23 -26.40
N PRO A 272 -9.39 2.71 -27.62
CA PRO A 272 -10.27 1.57 -27.79
C PRO A 272 -9.82 0.41 -26.91
N THR A 273 -10.75 -0.20 -26.19
CA THR A 273 -10.50 -1.32 -25.29
C THR A 273 -11.05 -2.63 -25.87
N SER A 274 -10.30 -3.72 -25.72
CA SER A 274 -10.77 -5.09 -25.90
C SER A 274 -10.44 -5.92 -24.66
N SER A 275 -11.16 -7.01 -24.44
CA SER A 275 -10.87 -8.03 -23.43
C SER A 275 -10.37 -9.29 -24.12
#